data_AF-A0A9E1TZF8-F1
#
_entry.id   AF-A0A9E1TZF8-F1
#
_cell.length_a   1.000
_cell.length_b   1.000
_cell.length_c   1.000
_cell.angle_alpha   90.00
_cell.angle_beta   90.00
_cell.angle_gamma   90.00
#
_symmetry.space_group_name_H-M   'P 1'
#
loop_
_entity.id
_entity.type
_entity.pdbx_description
1 polymer ?
#
loop_
_entity_poly.entity_id
_entity_poly.type
_entity_poly.pdbx_seq_one_letter_code
_entity_poly.pdbx_strand_id
1 'polypeptide(L)'
;LNRFHDDWTSGNINKEKVHIVRFDTMMTEFEPLMASILEFIQVEPTSELTKQIQITAEEQRRYESGHKYNLKKFGLTEERIRQDCEQIYRTFLN
;
A
#
# COMPACT_ATOMS: atom_id res chain seq x y z
N LEU A 1 8.06 -5.93 11.08
CA LEU A 1 7.05 -4.86 11.07
C LEU A 1 7.23 -3.89 12.23
N ASN A 2 7.43 -4.38 13.45
CA ASN A 2 7.37 -3.57 14.66
C ASN A 2 8.34 -2.39 14.64
N ARG A 3 9.60 -2.55 14.19
CA ARG A 3 10.56 -1.43 14.13
C ARG A 3 10.04 -0.19 13.39
N PHE A 4 9.42 -0.35 12.21
CA PHE A 4 8.87 0.79 11.48
C PHE A 4 7.72 1.44 12.24
N HIS A 5 6.83 0.63 12.83
CA HIS A 5 5.72 1.13 13.65
C HIS A 5 6.23 1.84 14.92
N ASP A 6 7.24 1.31 15.58
CA ASP A 6 7.84 1.88 16.77
C ASP A 6 8.48 3.23 16.44
N ASP A 7 9.26 3.30 15.35
CA ASP A 7 9.84 4.56 14.87
C ASP A 7 8.77 5.56 14.40
N TRP A 8 7.66 5.08 13.82
CA TRP A 8 6.52 5.90 13.39
C TRP A 8 5.74 6.50 14.57
N THR A 9 5.51 5.73 15.62
CA THR A 9 4.72 6.13 16.79
C THR A 9 5.54 6.94 17.79
N SER A 10 6.84 6.68 17.90
CA SER A 10 7.79 7.45 18.72
C SER A 10 8.23 8.78 18.11
N GLY A 11 7.90 9.03 16.83
CA GLY A 11 8.27 10.26 16.13
C GLY A 11 9.70 10.26 15.58
N ASN A 12 10.38 9.12 15.55
CA ASN A 12 11.70 8.97 14.93
C ASN A 12 11.64 9.04 13.39
N ILE A 13 10.45 8.87 12.80
CA ILE A 13 10.19 9.07 11.37
C ILE A 13 9.52 10.42 11.18
N ASN A 14 10.10 11.26 10.33
CA ASN A 14 9.40 12.41 9.80
C ASN A 14 8.30 11.94 8.84
N LYS A 15 7.05 12.01 9.30
CA LYS A 15 5.87 11.55 8.56
C LYS A 15 5.62 12.34 7.27
N GLU A 16 6.06 13.60 7.20
CA GLU A 16 5.97 14.41 5.98
C GLU A 16 6.87 13.87 4.85
N LYS A 17 7.83 12.99 5.17
CA LYS A 17 8.73 12.34 4.22
C LYS A 17 8.32 10.90 3.89
N VAL A 18 7.12 10.49 4.30
CA VAL A 18 6.62 9.13 4.06
C VAL A 18 5.24 9.20 3.43
N HIS A 19 5.09 8.53 2.30
CA HIS A 19 3.80 8.34 1.64
C HIS A 19 3.36 6.88 1.80
N ILE A 20 2.22 6.65 2.44
CA ILE A 20 1.69 5.31 2.68
C ILE A 20 0.72 4.97 1.54
N VAL A 21 1.03 3.91 0.79
CA VAL A 21 0.20 3.41 -0.31
C VAL A 21 -0.54 2.17 0.14
N ARG A 22 -1.87 2.21 0.11
CA ARG A 22 -2.69 1.02 0.33
C ARG A 22 -2.77 0.20 -0.95
N PHE A 23 -2.67 -1.12 -0.79
CA PHE A 23 -2.71 -2.05 -1.92
C PHE A 23 -4.04 -1.98 -2.67
N ASP A 24 -5.18 -1.91 -1.97
CA ASP A 24 -6.51 -1.81 -2.60
C ASP A 24 -6.66 -0.53 -3.44
N THR A 25 -6.28 0.64 -2.90
CA THR A 25 -6.24 1.90 -3.67
C THR A 25 -5.35 1.77 -4.91
N MET A 26 -4.18 1.14 -4.81
CA MET A 26 -3.32 0.91 -5.97
C MET A 26 -4.00 0.05 -7.06
N MET A 27 -4.82 -0.92 -6.67
CA MET A 27 -5.52 -1.79 -7.62
C MET A 27 -6.72 -1.10 -8.27
N THR A 28 -7.48 -0.29 -7.52
CA THR A 28 -8.77 0.25 -7.97
C THR A 28 -8.72 1.72 -8.39
N GLU A 29 -7.79 2.49 -7.84
CA GLU A 29 -7.68 3.95 -7.96
C GLU A 29 -6.23 4.36 -8.30
N PHE A 30 -5.65 3.69 -9.31
CA PHE A 30 -4.25 3.88 -9.67
C PHE A 30 -3.93 5.29 -10.20
N GLU A 31 -4.80 5.89 -11.03
CA GLU A 31 -4.55 7.22 -11.58
C GLU A 31 -4.52 8.30 -10.47
N PRO A 32 -5.52 8.38 -9.56
CA PRO A 32 -5.46 9.31 -8.43
C PRO A 32 -4.26 9.05 -7.50
N LEU A 33 -3.91 7.79 -7.25
CA LEU A 33 -2.74 7.43 -6.45
C LEU A 33 -1.45 8.00 -7.06
N MET A 34 -1.24 7.79 -8.36
CA MET A 34 -0.04 8.28 -9.04
C MET A 34 0.03 9.80 -9.07
N ALA A 35 -1.12 10.50 -9.21
CA ALA A 35 -1.16 11.95 -9.09
C ALA A 35 -0.69 12.41 -7.69
N SER A 36 -1.16 11.76 -6.62
CA SER A 36 -0.73 12.06 -5.25
C SER A 36 0.75 11.78 -5.01
N ILE A 37 1.28 10.68 -5.58
CA ILE A 37 2.72 10.35 -5.48
C ILE A 37 3.56 11.41 -6.21
N LEU A 38 3.17 11.81 -7.42
CA LEU A 38 3.89 12.80 -8.21
C LEU A 38 3.90 14.18 -7.52
N GLU A 39 2.78 14.58 -6.94
CA GLU A 39 2.69 15.78 -6.10
C GLU A 39 3.61 15.67 -4.88
N PHE A 40 3.58 14.54 -4.18
CA PHE A 40 4.41 14.30 -3.00
C PHE A 40 5.91 14.39 -3.29
N ILE A 41 6.37 13.84 -4.41
CA ILE A 41 7.78 13.93 -4.84
C ILE A 41 8.10 15.19 -5.63
N GLN A 42 7.11 16.06 -5.87
CA GLN A 42 7.23 17.32 -6.61
C GLN A 42 7.79 17.14 -8.02
N VAL A 43 7.27 16.14 -8.74
CA VAL A 43 7.66 15.83 -10.12
C VAL A 43 6.49 16.06 -11.06
N GLU A 44 6.70 16.89 -12.07
CA GLU A 44 5.76 17.07 -13.18
C GLU A 44 5.84 15.88 -14.15
N PRO A 45 4.73 15.20 -14.46
CA PRO A 45 4.75 14.06 -15.36
C PRO A 45 4.94 14.48 -16.82
N THR A 46 5.72 13.70 -17.55
CA THR A 46 5.77 13.81 -19.01
C THR A 46 4.51 13.22 -19.63
N SER A 47 4.20 13.59 -20.87
CA SER A 47 3.08 12.99 -21.62
C SER A 47 3.21 11.47 -21.75
N GLU A 48 4.45 10.98 -21.89
CA GLU A 48 4.71 9.54 -21.94
C GLU A 48 4.40 8.87 -20.61
N LEU A 49 4.86 9.44 -19.49
CA LEU A 49 4.56 8.89 -18.17
C LEU A 49 3.05 8.88 -17.89
N THR A 50 2.34 9.97 -18.21
CA THR A 50 0.87 10.04 -18.05
C THR A 50 0.16 8.95 -18.85
N LYS A 51 0.63 8.65 -20.07
CA LYS A 51 0.07 7.58 -20.88
C LYS A 51 0.33 6.19 -20.28
N GLN A 52 1.54 5.95 -19.77
CA GLN A 52 1.85 4.69 -19.09
C GLN A 52 1.02 4.50 -17.83
N ILE A 53 0.80 5.56 -17.05
CA ILE A 53 -0.07 5.53 -15.86
C ILE A 53 -1.49 5.07 -16.24
N GLN A 54 -2.05 5.61 -17.34
CA GLN A 54 -3.39 5.22 -17.81
C GLN A 54 -3.45 3.75 -18.22
N ILE A 55 -2.45 3.27 -18.97
CA ILE A 55 -2.38 1.86 -19.40
C ILE A 55 -2.32 0.95 -18.17
N THR A 56 -1.42 1.23 -17.22
CA THR A 56 -1.29 0.44 -15.99
C THR A 56 -2.56 0.48 -15.16
N ALA A 57 -3.24 1.61 -15.06
CA ALA A 57 -4.48 1.70 -14.31
C ALA A 57 -5.59 0.79 -14.87
N GLU A 58 -5.70 0.71 -16.19
CA GLU A 58 -6.64 -0.22 -16.82
C GLU A 58 -6.26 -1.69 -16.57
N GLU A 59 -4.96 -2.02 -16.61
CA GLU A 59 -4.48 -3.37 -16.30
C GLU A 59 -4.78 -3.76 -14.86
N GLN A 60 -4.50 -2.87 -13.90
CA GLN A 60 -4.77 -3.13 -12.48
C GLN A 60 -6.25 -3.32 -12.20
N ARG A 61 -7.13 -2.48 -12.78
CA ARG A 61 -8.59 -2.63 -12.63
C ARG A 61 -9.12 -3.95 -13.18
N ARG A 62 -8.47 -4.53 -14.20
CA ARG A 62 -8.83 -5.83 -14.79
C ARG A 62 -8.15 -7.01 -14.10
N TYR A 63 -7.17 -6.77 -13.24
CA TYR A 63 -6.37 -7.83 -12.64
C TYR A 63 -7.14 -8.50 -11.50
N GLU A 64 -7.32 -9.81 -11.62
CA GLU A 64 -7.83 -10.66 -10.55
C GLU A 64 -6.72 -11.62 -10.10
N SER A 65 -6.42 -11.62 -8.80
CA SER A 65 -5.37 -12.50 -8.27
C SER A 65 -5.83 -13.96 -8.25
N GLY A 66 -5.07 -14.84 -8.91
CA GLY A 66 -5.26 -16.28 -8.81
C GLY A 66 -4.72 -16.91 -7.50
N HIS A 67 -4.09 -16.11 -6.63
CA HIS A 67 -3.48 -16.63 -5.41
C HIS A 67 -4.53 -17.05 -4.38
N LYS A 68 -4.36 -18.27 -3.86
CA LYS A 68 -5.16 -18.80 -2.75
C LYS A 68 -4.27 -19.04 -1.54
N TYR A 69 -4.63 -18.45 -0.41
CA TYR A 69 -3.89 -18.63 0.84
C TYR A 69 -4.38 -19.89 1.58
N ASN A 70 -3.43 -20.70 2.06
CA ASN A 70 -3.70 -21.81 2.97
C ASN A 70 -2.84 -21.67 4.23
N LEU A 71 -3.40 -20.99 5.23
CA LEU A 71 -2.72 -20.71 6.50
C LEU A 71 -2.34 -21.99 7.26
N LYS A 72 -3.17 -23.03 7.16
CA LYS A 72 -2.94 -24.31 7.84
C LYS A 72 -1.65 -24.99 7.40
N LYS A 73 -1.23 -24.81 6.14
CA LYS A 73 0.05 -25.34 5.64
C LYS A 73 1.25 -24.83 6.45
N PHE A 74 1.11 -23.65 7.06
CA PHE A 74 2.15 -23.00 7.85
C PHE A 74 1.86 -23.04 9.36
N GLY A 75 0.85 -23.79 9.79
CA GLY A 75 0.43 -23.83 11.20
C GLY A 75 -0.16 -22.50 11.70
N LEU A 76 -0.64 -21.64 10.80
CA LEU A 76 -1.20 -20.33 11.14
C LEU A 76 -2.73 -20.34 11.15
N THR A 77 -3.30 -19.45 11.95
CA THR A 77 -4.74 -19.12 11.93
C THR A 77 -4.92 -17.65 11.62
N GLU A 78 -6.08 -17.29 11.06
CA GLU A 78 -6.41 -15.89 10.80
C GLU A 78 -6.42 -15.07 12.10
N GLU A 79 -7.03 -15.62 13.16
CA GLU A 79 -7.08 -15.00 14.48
C GLU A 79 -5.67 -14.67 15.00
N ARG A 80 -4.73 -15.61 14.86
CA ARG A 80 -3.34 -15.38 15.28
C ARG A 80 -2.68 -14.26 14.48
N ILE A 81 -2.91 -14.20 13.17
CA ILE A 81 -2.37 -13.14 12.32
C ILE A 81 -2.97 -11.78 12.72
N ARG A 82 -4.28 -11.70 12.97
CA ARG A 82 -4.94 -10.47 13.40
C ARG A 82 -4.39 -9.96 14.73
N GLN A 83 -4.14 -10.86 15.68
CA GLN A 83 -3.52 -10.52 16.96
C GLN A 83 -2.06 -10.06 16.77
N ASP A 84 -1.25 -10.81 16.03
CA ASP A 84 0.17 -10.50 15.82
C ASP A 84 0.37 -9.19 15.03
N CYS A 85 -0.59 -8.81 14.16
CA CYS A 85 -0.55 -7.60 13.35
C CYS A 85 -1.44 -6.46 13.88
N GLU A 86 -2.04 -6.60 15.05
CA GLU A 86 -3.06 -5.66 15.57
C GLU A 86 -2.60 -4.20 15.53
N GLN A 87 -1.38 -3.93 16.00
CA GLN A 87 -0.84 -2.57 16.08
C GLN A 87 -0.69 -1.91 14.70
N ILE A 88 -0.37 -2.70 13.69
CA ILE A 88 -0.23 -2.25 12.30
C ILE A 88 -1.60 -1.95 11.72
N TYR A 89 -2.58 -2.82 11.96
CA TYR A 89 -3.96 -2.58 11.53
C TYR A 89 -4.52 -1.32 12.15
N ARG A 90 -4.35 -1.14 13.46
CA ARG A 90 -4.79 0.06 14.18
C ARG A 90 -4.09 1.33 13.70
N THR A 91 -2.84 1.25 13.28
CA THR A 91 -2.08 2.46 12.92
C THR A 91 -2.28 2.87 11.46
N PHE A 92 -2.41 1.90 10.55
CA PHE A 92 -2.33 2.15 9.11
C PHE A 92 -3.58 1.74 8.32
N LEU A 93 -4.51 0.99 8.92
CA LEU A 93 -5.66 0.39 8.22
C LEU A 93 -7.01 0.65 8.94
N ASN A 94 -7.04 1.57 9.91
CA ASN A 94 -8.27 2.06 10.54
C ASN A 94 -9.15 2.85 9.57
#